data_AF-M5FB74-F1
#
_entry.id   AF-M5FB74-F1
#
_cell.length_a   1.000
_cell.length_b   1.000
_cell.length_c   1.000
_cell.angle_alpha   90.00
_cell.angle_beta   90.00
_cell.angle_gamma   90.00
#
_symmetry.space_group_name_H-M   'P 1'
#
loop_
_entity.id
_entity.type
_entity.pdbx_description
1 polymer ?
#
loop_
_entity_poly.entity_id
_entity_poly.type
_entity_poly.pdbx_seq_one_letter_code
_entity_poly.pdbx_strand_id
1 'polypeptide(L)' 'MFVRRKLSADRMIDGVLLTPREYECLQWAAQGKSDWEIGCILGITQRTAAFHLGNARRKLGVTTTRQAIGRLARSGFSDH' A
#
# COMPACT_ATOMS: atom_id res chain seq x y z
N MET A 1 -19.17 -22.28 -4.76
CA MET A 1 -18.28 -21.84 -5.87
C MET A 1 -17.03 -21.20 -5.27
N PHE A 2 -15.86 -21.59 -5.77
CA PHE A 2 -14.56 -21.44 -5.10
C PHE A 2 -14.09 -19.98 -4.90
N VAL A 3 -14.27 -19.43 -3.70
CA VAL A 3 -13.53 -18.26 -3.22
C VAL A 3 -12.12 -18.70 -2.82
N ARG A 4 -11.19 -18.79 -3.77
CA ARG A 4 -9.76 -18.93 -3.45
C ARG A 4 -8.90 -18.31 -4.55
N ARG A 5 -7.96 -17.44 -4.16
CA ARG A 5 -6.66 -17.18 -4.83
C ARG A 5 -6.44 -15.92 -5.69
N LYS A 6 -7.16 -14.80 -5.51
CA LYS A 6 -6.77 -13.50 -6.11
C LYS A 6 -6.13 -12.47 -5.15
N LEU A 7 -6.32 -12.62 -3.83
CA LEU A 7 -5.91 -11.60 -2.83
C LEU A 7 -4.39 -11.44 -2.64
N SER A 8 -3.55 -12.41 -3.01
CA SER A 8 -2.10 -12.34 -2.70
C SER A 8 -1.25 -11.77 -3.83
N ALA A 9 -1.61 -12.01 -5.10
CA ALA A 9 -0.80 -11.55 -6.22
C ALA A 9 -0.88 -10.03 -6.42
N ASP A 10 -2.04 -9.43 -6.13
CA ASP A 10 -2.27 -7.98 -6.28
C ASP A 10 -1.38 -7.15 -5.34
N ARG A 11 -0.91 -7.74 -4.23
CA ARG A 11 -0.12 -7.06 -3.20
C ARG A 11 1.39 -7.26 -3.35
N MET A 12 1.83 -7.75 -4.51
CA MET A 12 3.23 -8.05 -4.79
C MET A 12 3.85 -6.90 -5.61
N ILE A 13 4.83 -6.22 -5.03
CA ILE A 13 5.50 -5.06 -5.63
C ILE A 13 7.00 -5.34 -5.66
N ASP A 14 7.62 -5.32 -6.84
CA ASP A 14 9.05 -5.67 -7.02
C ASP A 14 9.46 -7.00 -6.35
N GLY A 15 8.59 -8.01 -6.38
CA GLY A 15 8.86 -9.30 -5.73
C GLY A 15 8.63 -9.33 -4.21
N VAL A 16 8.22 -8.22 -3.61
CA VAL A 16 7.93 -8.10 -2.17
C VAL A 16 6.44 -8.19 -1.91
N LEU A 17 6.04 -9.12 -1.04
CA LEU A 17 4.65 -9.25 -0.59
C LEU A 17 4.35 -8.30 0.56
N LEU A 18 3.41 -7.38 0.34
CA LEU A 18 2.88 -6.53 1.40
C LEU A 18 1.70 -7.20 2.11
N THR A 19 1.50 -6.85 3.39
CA THR A 19 0.25 -7.17 4.08
C THR A 19 -0.93 -6.42 3.45
N PRO A 20 -2.16 -6.88 3.64
CA PRO A 20 -3.35 -6.16 3.15
C PRO A 20 -3.35 -4.69 3.56
N ARG A 21 -3.12 -4.39 4.85
CA ARG A 21 -3.16 -3.01 5.37
C ARG A 21 -2.04 -2.13 4.83
N GLU A 22 -0.82 -2.66 4.69
CA GLU A 22 0.29 -1.94 4.06
C GLU A 22 -0.01 -1.60 2.61
N TYR A 23 -0.60 -2.54 1.87
CA TYR A 23 -0.97 -2.35 0.48
C TYR A 23 -2.11 -1.32 0.33
N GLU A 24 -3.20 -1.48 1.09
CA GLU A 24 -4.33 -0.53 1.08
C GLU A 24 -3.86 0.90 1.38
N CYS A 25 -3.02 1.09 2.41
CA CYS A 25 -2.46 2.42 2.71
C CYS A 25 -1.63 2.96 1.54
N LEU A 26 -0.84 2.11 0.88
CA LEU A 26 0.00 2.51 -0.24
C LEU A 26 -0.81 2.84 -1.49
N GLN A 27 -1.93 2.15 -1.74
CA GLN A 27 -2.87 2.45 -2.84
C GLN A 27 -3.49 3.84 -2.67
N TRP A 28 -4.01 4.15 -1.49
CA TRP A 28 -4.56 5.48 -1.21
C TRP A 28 -3.48 6.57 -1.27
N ALA A 29 -2.27 6.28 -0.80
CA ALA A 29 -1.15 7.20 -0.94
C ALA A 29 -0.78 7.44 -2.42
N ALA A 30 -0.88 6.42 -3.29
CA ALA A 30 -0.68 6.56 -4.72
C ALA A 30 -1.74 7.46 -5.40
N GLN A 31 -2.97 7.45 -4.88
CA GLN A 31 -4.04 8.37 -5.26
C GLN A 31 -3.87 9.80 -4.68
N GLY A 32 -2.76 10.07 -4.00
CA GLY A 32 -2.46 11.39 -3.43
C GLY A 32 -3.08 11.67 -2.07
N LYS A 33 -3.62 10.65 -1.38
CA LYS A 33 -4.18 10.81 -0.03
C LYS A 33 -3.08 10.97 1.02
N SER A 34 -3.29 11.91 1.94
CA SER A 34 -2.47 12.07 3.14
C SER A 34 -2.66 10.92 4.12
N ASP A 35 -1.71 10.71 5.02
CA ASP A 35 -1.80 9.72 6.11
C ASP A 35 -3.03 9.92 7.00
N TRP A 36 -3.46 11.17 7.18
CA TRP A 36 -4.70 11.51 7.88
C TRP A 36 -5.93 11.07 7.09
N GLU A 37 -6.03 11.42 5.81
CA GLU A 37 -7.15 10.99 4.94
C GLU A 37 -7.20 9.47 4.81
N ILE A 38 -6.05 8.80 4.68
CA ILE A 38 -5.94 7.33 4.65
C ILE A 38 -6.51 6.74 5.95
N GLY A 39 -6.17 7.34 7.09
CA GLY A 39 -6.75 6.96 8.38
C GLY A 39 -8.27 7.07 8.39
N CYS A 40 -8.81 8.20 7.94
CA CYS A 40 -10.26 8.41 7.84
C CYS A 40 -10.93 7.41 6.90
N ILE A 41 -10.34 7.13 5.72
CA ILE A 41 -10.89 6.21 4.71
C ILE A 41 -10.88 4.77 5.24
N LEU A 42 -9.81 4.34 5.91
CA LEU A 42 -9.64 2.98 6.42
C LEU A 42 -10.22 2.75 7.82
N GLY A 43 -10.76 3.79 8.47
CA GLY A 43 -11.29 3.71 9.83
C GLY A 43 -10.21 3.48 10.89
N ILE A 44 -8.99 3.97 10.67
CA ILE A 44 -7.85 3.84 11.59
C ILE A 44 -7.26 5.22 11.93
N THR A 45 -6.40 5.30 12.95
CA THR A 45 -5.74 6.57 13.27
C THR A 45 -4.68 6.93 12.22
N GLN A 46 -4.42 8.23 12.03
CA GLN A 46 -3.31 8.73 11.22
C GLN A 46 -1.98 8.05 11.58
N ARG A 47 -1.71 7.88 12.88
CA ARG A 47 -0.51 7.21 13.37
C ARG A 47 -0.43 5.75 12.90
N THR A 48 -1.56 5.04 12.89
CA THR A 48 -1.64 3.66 12.40
C THR A 48 -1.43 3.59 10.88
N ALA A 49 -2.02 4.52 10.11
CA ALA A 49 -1.79 4.63 8.68
C ALA A 49 -0.30 4.90 8.36
N ALA A 50 0.31 5.86 9.07
CA ALA A 50 1.74 6.17 8.95
C ALA A 50 2.64 4.98 9.32
N PHE A 51 2.24 4.18 10.32
CA PHE A 51 2.93 2.95 10.70
C PHE A 51 2.88 1.89 9.59
N HIS A 52 1.71 1.65 8.98
CA HIS A 52 1.59 0.74 7.85
C HIS A 52 2.39 1.21 6.64
N LEU A 53 2.35 2.51 6.29
CA LEU A 53 3.21 3.09 5.25
C LEU A 53 4.70 2.97 5.60
N GLY A 54 5.08 3.09 6.88
CA GLY A 54 6.44 2.84 7.36
C GLY A 54 6.90 1.41 7.11
N ASN A 55 6.06 0.44 7.43
CA ASN A 55 6.38 -0.97 7.18
C ASN A 55 6.44 -1.30 5.69
N ALA A 56 5.53 -0.77 4.88
CA ALA A 56 5.57 -0.91 3.42
C ALA A 56 6.88 -0.38 2.85
N ARG A 57 7.29 0.84 3.23
CA ARG A 57 8.57 1.44 2.83
C ARG A 57 9.77 0.57 3.20
N ARG A 58 9.79 0.07 4.45
CA ARG A 58 10.86 -0.81 4.94
C ARG A 58 10.93 -2.11 4.15
N LYS A 59 9.80 -2.76 3.87
CA LYS A 59 9.73 -3.99 3.07
C LYS A 59 10.17 -3.79 1.64
N LEU A 60 9.79 -2.66 1.04
CA LEU A 60 10.21 -2.27 -0.31
C LEU A 60 11.65 -1.74 -0.35
N GLY A 61 12.33 -1.57 0.78
CA GLY A 61 13.70 -1.03 0.81
C GLY A 61 13.78 0.41 0.29
N VAL A 62 12.79 1.24 0.60
CA VAL A 62 12.77 2.67 0.23
C VAL A 62 12.66 3.56 1.45
N THR A 63 13.17 4.79 1.32
CA THR A 63 13.16 5.79 2.40
C THR A 63 11.88 6.63 2.41
N THR A 64 11.24 6.85 1.26
CA THR A 64 10.09 7.76 1.14
C THR A 64 8.85 7.08 0.59
N THR A 65 7.67 7.56 0.98
CA THR A 65 6.38 7.05 0.47
C THR A 65 6.28 7.26 -1.04
N ARG A 66 6.82 8.37 -1.56
CA ARG A 66 6.86 8.64 -3.01
C ARG A 66 7.67 7.60 -3.79
N GLN A 67 8.79 7.12 -3.24
CA GLN A 67 9.53 6.01 -3.85
C GLN A 67 8.74 4.70 -3.80
N ALA A 68 8.02 4.42 -2.70
CA ALA A 68 7.15 3.26 -2.59
C ALA A 68 6.02 3.31 -3.65
N ILE A 69 5.39 4.47 -3.84
CA ILE A 69 4.40 4.72 -4.90
C ILE A 69 5.01 4.49 -6.28
N GLY A 70 6.23 4.98 -6.53
CA GLY A 70 6.92 4.73 -7.80
C GLY A 70 7.24 3.26 -8.07
N ARG A 71 7.38 2.41 -7.03
CA ARG A 71 7.49 0.95 -7.19
C ARG A 71 6.13 0.32 -7.46
N LEU A 72 5.09 0.75 -6.75
CA LEU A 72 3.71 0.31 -6.98
C LEU A 72 3.23 0.62 -8.42
N ALA A 73 3.53 1.81 -8.93
CA ALA A 73 3.20 2.17 -10.31
C ALA A 73 3.89 1.25 -11.34
N ARG A 74 5.14 0.85 -11.07
CA ARG A 74 5.89 -0.09 -11.92
C ARG A 74 5.36 -1.53 -11.86
N SER A 75 4.71 -1.92 -10.76
CA SER A 75 4.09 -3.24 -10.65
C SER A 75 2.74 -3.38 -11.37
N GLY A 76 2.32 -2.37 -12.14
CA GLY A 76 1.08 -2.41 -12.91
C GLY A 76 -0.16 -1.91 -12.16
N PHE A 77 0.03 -1.16 -11.07
CA PHE A 77 -1.06 -0.48 -10.39
C PHE A 77 -1.76 0.46 -11.37
N SER A 78 -2.98 0.09 -11.75
CA SER A 78 -3.83 0.88 -12.62
C SER A 78 -4.82 1.64 -11.75
N ASP A 79 -4.62 2.95 -11.65
CA ASP A 79 -5.59 3.89 -11.09
C ASP A 79 -6.80 3.91 -12.04
N HIS A 80 -7.89 3.24 -11.67
CA HIS A 80 -9.14 3.21 -12.45
C HIS A 80 -10.28 3.68 -11.54
#